data_AF-A0A2H3JRG7-F1
#
_entry.id   AF-A0A2H3JRG7-F1
#
_cell.length_a   1.000
_cell.length_b   1.000
_cell.length_c   1.000
_cell.angle_alpha   90.00
_cell.angle_beta   90.00
_cell.angle_gamma   90.00
#
_symmetry.space_group_name_H-M   'P 1'
#
loop_
_entity.id
_entity.type
_entity.pdbx_description
1 polymer ?
#
loop_
_entity_poly.entity_id
_entity_poly.type
_entity_poly.pdbx_seq_one_letter_code
_entity_poly.pdbx_strand_id
1 'polypeptide(L)'
;MTSKFVKDFIKAIFKTQLMDFTLCMEAYLIAGIQVGVVSNHVQEVLELKKQIATLIIQKLRTGIHCMNYNNFENLITAKYGVTYKGWPLAKFCCPSNIGLCNELTILLHIFKTGVAYFHLMSADEFQKWRDDRIQASIVQAQQTGSQDSQDTINNEPSIPTMALQQTTPQQPPTSAPAHSALHFGSTPSLPPSSPAPSQLFPASAPSQSLSATTPASTTLPHTHAQTHIDGNTQQEHIPPLGVTFINAVIAQDGLSIVGTKRQCKHRSDNAPKPKNSQSAHGENILPSAITSTQP
;
A
#
# COMPACT_ATOMS: atom_id res chain seq x y z
N MET A 1 -22.13 -43.03 1.85
CA MET A 1 -21.69 -42.43 3.14
C MET A 1 -21.00 -41.06 3.00
N THR A 2 -20.71 -40.57 1.79
CA THR A 2 -19.95 -39.33 1.55
C THR A 2 -20.71 -38.02 1.85
N SER A 3 -22.04 -38.01 1.76
CA SER A 3 -22.86 -36.78 1.90
C SER A 3 -22.77 -36.11 3.28
N LYS A 4 -22.63 -36.88 4.38
CA LYS A 4 -22.54 -36.31 5.74
C LYS A 4 -21.21 -35.59 5.96
N PHE A 5 -20.11 -36.21 5.56
CA PHE A 5 -18.77 -35.62 5.69
C PHE A 5 -18.61 -34.32 4.90
N VAL A 6 -19.20 -34.23 3.71
CA VAL A 6 -19.16 -32.99 2.91
C VAL A 6 -19.92 -31.86 3.61
N LYS A 7 -21.10 -32.15 4.16
CA LYS A 7 -21.89 -31.16 4.93
C LYS A 7 -21.11 -30.64 6.14
N ASP A 8 -20.51 -31.55 6.90
CA ASP A 8 -19.75 -31.22 8.10
C ASP A 8 -18.47 -30.45 7.75
N PHE A 9 -17.78 -30.82 6.67
CA PHE A 9 -16.61 -30.12 6.17
C PHE A 9 -16.93 -28.67 5.75
N ILE A 10 -17.97 -28.46 4.93
CA ILE A 10 -18.38 -27.10 4.51
C ILE A 10 -18.73 -26.25 5.73
N LYS A 11 -19.49 -26.83 6.68
CA LYS A 11 -19.86 -26.13 7.92
C LYS A 11 -18.65 -25.79 8.79
N ALA A 12 -17.65 -26.67 8.87
CA ALA A 12 -16.45 -26.44 9.67
C ALA A 12 -15.55 -25.33 9.08
N ILE A 13 -15.34 -25.34 7.76
CA ILE A 13 -14.43 -24.39 7.10
C ILE A 13 -15.08 -23.02 6.92
N PHE A 14 -16.30 -22.98 6.36
CA PHE A 14 -16.95 -21.73 5.97
C PHE A 14 -17.86 -21.16 7.07
N LYS A 15 -18.15 -21.94 8.11
CA LYS A 15 -19.11 -21.57 9.17
C LYS A 15 -20.51 -21.25 8.62
N THR A 16 -20.88 -21.81 7.47
CA THR A 16 -22.20 -21.65 6.83
C THR A 16 -22.91 -23.00 6.67
N GLN A 17 -24.22 -23.01 6.47
CA GLN A 17 -24.93 -24.23 6.11
C GLN A 17 -24.68 -24.60 4.64
N LEU A 18 -24.77 -25.90 4.32
CA LEU A 18 -24.55 -26.36 2.95
C LEU A 18 -25.51 -25.68 1.95
N MET A 19 -26.78 -25.46 2.32
CA MET A 19 -27.73 -24.81 1.41
C MET A 19 -27.36 -23.35 1.12
N ASP A 20 -26.95 -22.58 2.13
CA ASP A 20 -26.52 -21.20 1.94
C ASP A 20 -25.28 -21.14 1.05
N PHE A 21 -24.34 -22.09 1.25
CA PHE A 21 -23.16 -22.20 0.39
C PHE A 21 -23.54 -22.54 -1.06
N THR A 22 -24.41 -23.52 -1.29
CA THR A 22 -24.85 -23.88 -2.65
C THR A 22 -25.60 -22.73 -3.32
N LEU A 23 -26.42 -22.00 -2.56
CA LEU A 23 -27.14 -20.82 -3.07
C LEU A 23 -26.18 -19.71 -3.47
N CYS A 24 -25.15 -19.43 -2.66
CA CYS A 24 -24.11 -18.47 -3.00
C CYS A 24 -23.30 -18.91 -4.24
N MET A 25 -22.99 -20.20 -4.36
CA MET A 25 -22.30 -20.77 -5.53
C MET A 25 -23.16 -20.66 -6.78
N GLU A 26 -24.45 -20.99 -6.70
CA GLU A 26 -25.40 -20.85 -7.80
C GLU A 26 -25.57 -19.38 -8.20
N ALA A 27 -25.75 -18.49 -7.23
CA ALA A 27 -25.80 -17.05 -7.49
C ALA A 27 -24.51 -16.53 -8.15
N TYR A 28 -23.34 -17.01 -7.73
CA TYR A 28 -22.05 -16.68 -8.36
C TYR A 28 -21.98 -17.17 -9.82
N LEU A 29 -22.45 -18.39 -10.09
CA LEU A 29 -22.52 -18.97 -11.44
C LEU A 29 -23.52 -18.22 -12.34
N ILE A 30 -24.71 -17.91 -11.83
CA ILE A 30 -25.76 -17.16 -12.55
C ILE A 30 -25.33 -15.73 -12.81
N ALA A 31 -24.72 -15.07 -11.82
CA ALA A 31 -24.20 -13.73 -11.97
C ALA A 31 -23.09 -13.64 -13.03
N GLY A 32 -22.57 -14.78 -13.50
CA GLY A 32 -21.57 -14.83 -14.54
C GLY A 32 -20.33 -14.04 -14.15
N ILE A 33 -20.04 -13.95 -12.84
CA ILE A 33 -18.84 -13.31 -12.31
C ILE A 33 -17.69 -14.23 -12.73
N GLN A 34 -17.27 -14.08 -13.98
CA GLN A 34 -16.07 -14.72 -14.47
C GLN A 34 -14.96 -14.36 -13.49
N VAL A 35 -14.14 -15.35 -13.14
CA VAL A 35 -12.95 -15.21 -12.27
C VAL A 35 -12.11 -13.97 -12.62
N GLY A 36 -12.21 -13.47 -13.87
CA GLY A 36 -11.63 -12.22 -14.35
C GLY A 36 -12.12 -10.92 -13.68
N VAL A 37 -13.38 -10.81 -13.19
CA VAL A 37 -13.89 -9.51 -12.67
C VAL A 37 -13.21 -9.12 -11.35
N VAL A 38 -13.07 -10.06 -10.41
CA VAL A 38 -12.37 -9.82 -9.14
C VAL A 38 -10.87 -9.62 -9.39
N SER A 39 -10.28 -10.41 -10.30
CA SER A 39 -8.88 -10.27 -10.72
C SER A 39 -8.62 -8.88 -11.32
N ASN A 40 -9.54 -8.38 -12.15
CA ASN A 40 -9.47 -7.08 -12.78
C ASN A 40 -9.48 -5.95 -11.75
N HIS A 41 -10.34 -6.02 -10.72
CA HIS A 41 -10.38 -4.99 -9.68
C HIS A 41 -9.09 -4.93 -8.87
N VAL A 42 -8.54 -6.08 -8.45
CA VAL A 42 -7.27 -6.11 -7.74
C VAL A 42 -6.14 -5.56 -8.62
N GLN A 43 -6.13 -5.90 -9.91
CA GLN A 43 -5.15 -5.40 -10.87
C GLN A 43 -5.28 -3.88 -11.08
N GLU A 44 -6.50 -3.36 -11.19
CA GLU A 44 -6.78 -1.93 -11.31
C GLU A 44 -6.29 -1.16 -10.08
N VAL A 45 -6.59 -1.65 -8.87
CA VAL A 45 -6.12 -1.05 -7.61
C VAL A 45 -4.59 -1.04 -7.54
N LEU A 46 -3.92 -2.13 -7.95
CA LEU A 46 -2.46 -2.20 -7.97
C LEU A 46 -1.84 -1.22 -8.97
N GLU A 47 -2.43 -1.09 -10.16
CA GLU A 47 -1.97 -0.17 -11.18
C GLU A 47 -2.17 1.29 -10.75
N LEU A 48 -3.31 1.62 -10.13
CA LEU A 48 -3.54 2.95 -9.54
C LEU A 48 -2.50 3.28 -8.46
N LYS A 49 -2.23 2.35 -7.54
CA LYS A 49 -1.19 2.53 -6.49
C LYS A 49 0.17 2.81 -7.09
N LYS A 50 0.56 2.04 -8.11
CA LYS A 50 1.83 2.21 -8.83
C LYS A 50 1.89 3.59 -9.50
N GLN A 51 0.85 4.00 -10.23
CA GLN A 51 0.81 5.31 -10.89
C GLN A 51 0.94 6.46 -9.90
N ILE A 52 0.23 6.40 -8.77
CA ILE A 52 0.30 7.44 -7.73
C ILE A 52 1.70 7.48 -7.12
N ALA A 53 2.29 6.33 -6.80
CA ALA A 53 3.65 6.26 -6.25
C ALA A 53 4.68 6.87 -7.20
N THR A 54 4.62 6.54 -8.50
CA THR A 54 5.47 7.14 -9.53
C THR A 54 5.26 8.65 -9.62
N LEU A 55 4.01 9.11 -9.59
CA LEU A 55 3.68 10.53 -9.68
C LEU A 55 4.16 11.33 -8.47
N ILE A 56 4.07 10.76 -7.26
CA ILE A 56 4.59 11.37 -6.03
C ILE A 56 6.10 11.55 -6.13
N ILE A 57 6.84 10.50 -6.50
CA ILE A 57 8.31 10.56 -6.65
C ILE A 57 8.69 11.59 -7.73
N GLN A 58 7.98 11.57 -8.86
CA GLN A 58 8.20 12.51 -9.96
C GLN A 58 7.99 13.97 -9.53
N LYS A 59 6.96 14.25 -8.72
CA LYS A 59 6.67 15.60 -8.21
C LYS A 59 7.58 16.04 -7.08
N LEU A 60 8.18 15.10 -6.35
CA LEU A 60 9.06 15.44 -5.23
C LEU A 60 10.32 16.20 -5.69
N ARG A 61 10.82 15.98 -6.91
CA ARG A 61 11.88 16.72 -7.67
C ARG A 61 13.19 17.12 -6.95
N THR A 62 13.35 16.92 -5.65
CA THR A 62 14.41 17.50 -4.81
C THR A 62 15.54 16.52 -4.45
N GLY A 63 15.86 15.56 -5.33
CA GLY A 63 16.92 14.58 -5.04
C GLY A 63 16.58 13.60 -3.91
N ILE A 64 15.32 13.55 -3.49
CA ILE A 64 14.81 12.58 -2.52
C ILE A 64 14.52 11.28 -3.28
N HIS A 65 15.36 10.27 -3.08
CA HIS A 65 15.22 8.97 -3.74
C HIS A 65 14.05 8.13 -3.23
N CYS A 66 13.64 8.32 -1.98
CA CYS A 66 12.59 7.52 -1.36
C CYS A 66 11.76 8.38 -0.41
N MET A 67 10.44 8.23 -0.48
CA MET A 67 9.49 8.95 0.34
C MET A 67 9.22 8.18 1.64
N ASN A 68 9.50 8.80 2.79
CA ASN A 68 9.07 8.26 4.07
C ASN A 68 7.72 8.87 4.48
N TYR A 69 6.67 8.05 4.43
CA TYR A 69 5.32 8.45 4.81
C TYR A 69 5.12 8.46 6.34
N ASN A 70 5.90 7.65 7.07
CA ASN A 70 5.88 7.64 8.52
C ASN A 70 6.75 8.78 9.03
N ASN A 71 6.20 9.64 9.88
CA ASN A 71 6.90 10.82 10.39
C ASN A 71 7.44 11.72 9.27
N PHE A 72 6.64 11.91 8.21
CA PHE A 72 6.98 12.74 7.06
C PHE A 72 7.56 14.10 7.48
N GLU A 73 6.97 14.74 8.49
CA GLU A 73 7.42 16.02 9.02
C GLU A 73 8.85 15.95 9.61
N ASN A 74 9.19 14.88 10.33
CA ASN A 74 10.51 14.73 10.93
C ASN A 74 11.58 14.35 9.91
N LEU A 75 11.25 13.49 8.94
CA LEU A 75 12.25 12.88 8.07
C LEU A 75 12.40 13.60 6.72
N ILE A 76 11.32 14.19 6.24
CA ILE A 76 11.31 14.90 4.97
C ILE A 76 11.26 16.41 5.20
N THR A 77 10.26 16.91 5.94
CA THR A 77 10.11 18.36 6.13
C THR A 77 11.30 18.96 6.88
N ALA A 78 11.75 18.37 7.99
CA ALA A 78 12.88 18.88 8.75
C ALA A 78 14.23 18.82 8.01
N LYS A 79 14.39 17.91 7.04
CA LYS A 79 15.66 17.73 6.31
C LYS A 79 15.71 18.53 5.02
N TYR A 80 14.60 18.60 4.30
CA TYR A 80 14.54 19.16 2.95
C TYR A 80 13.67 20.42 2.84
N GLY A 81 12.98 20.83 3.91
CA GLY A 81 12.07 21.97 3.86
C GLY A 81 10.84 21.75 2.97
N VAL A 82 10.47 20.49 2.72
CA VAL A 82 9.33 20.15 1.85
C VAL A 82 8.08 19.87 2.69
N THR A 83 6.98 20.55 2.40
CA THR A 83 5.64 20.27 2.94
C THR A 83 4.71 19.79 1.83
N TYR A 84 3.58 19.16 2.19
CA TYR A 84 2.52 18.83 1.25
C TYR A 84 1.33 19.76 1.47
N LYS A 85 0.65 20.16 0.38
CA LYS A 85 -0.57 20.97 0.40
C LYS A 85 -1.65 20.29 -0.42
N GLY A 86 -2.92 20.51 -0.04
CA GLY A 86 -4.09 20.03 -0.79
C GLY A 86 -4.31 18.51 -0.76
N TRP A 87 -3.82 17.81 0.28
CA TRP A 87 -4.01 16.37 0.40
C TRP A 87 -5.47 16.03 0.73
N PRO A 88 -6.13 15.12 -0.02
CA PRO A 88 -7.57 14.90 0.12
C PRO A 88 -7.99 14.02 1.29
N LEU A 89 -7.07 13.22 1.84
CA LEU A 89 -7.38 12.32 2.95
C LEU A 89 -7.08 12.98 4.28
N ALA A 90 -7.73 12.52 5.36
CA ALA A 90 -7.51 13.07 6.70
C ALA A 90 -6.05 12.91 7.18
N LYS A 91 -5.36 11.86 6.72
CA LYS A 91 -3.98 11.57 7.08
C LYS A 91 -3.14 11.35 5.83
N PHE A 92 -1.92 11.89 5.84
CA PHE A 92 -0.91 11.59 4.83
C PHE A 92 -0.39 10.16 5.00
N CYS A 93 -0.53 9.32 3.98
CA CYS A 93 -0.22 7.90 4.05
C CYS A 93 0.39 7.36 2.74
N CYS A 94 1.04 6.19 2.84
CA CYS A 94 1.58 5.48 1.69
C CYS A 94 0.43 5.00 0.77
N PRO A 95 0.51 5.16 -0.56
CA PRO A 95 -0.51 4.66 -1.48
C PRO A 95 -0.85 3.18 -1.30
N SER A 96 0.13 2.36 -0.88
CA SER A 96 -0.08 0.94 -0.61
C SER A 96 -1.08 0.67 0.52
N ASN A 97 -1.20 1.59 1.49
CA ASN A 97 -2.10 1.47 2.64
C ASN A 97 -3.53 1.91 2.33
N ILE A 98 -3.77 2.54 1.17
CA ILE A 98 -5.11 2.95 0.74
C ILE A 98 -5.79 1.72 0.13
N GLY A 99 -6.87 1.25 0.74
CA GLY A 99 -7.60 0.06 0.32
C GLY A 99 -8.71 0.32 -0.70
N LEU A 100 -9.22 1.56 -0.74
CA LEU A 100 -10.40 1.93 -1.52
C LEU A 100 -10.01 2.46 -2.89
N CYS A 101 -10.53 1.84 -3.95
CA CYS A 101 -10.28 2.25 -5.34
C CYS A 101 -10.68 3.71 -5.59
N ASN A 102 -11.83 4.14 -5.07
CA ASN A 102 -12.31 5.52 -5.24
C ASN A 102 -11.35 6.55 -4.62
N GLU A 103 -10.77 6.27 -3.45
CA GLU A 103 -9.79 7.15 -2.81
C GLU A 103 -8.51 7.26 -3.64
N LEU A 104 -8.05 6.15 -4.23
CA LEU A 104 -6.89 6.15 -5.13
C LEU A 104 -7.16 6.99 -6.39
N THR A 105 -8.34 6.85 -7.00
CA THR A 105 -8.72 7.60 -8.20
C THR A 105 -8.79 9.11 -7.91
N ILE A 106 -9.41 9.50 -6.78
CA ILE A 106 -9.44 10.90 -6.33
C ILE A 106 -8.03 11.44 -6.12
N LEU A 107 -7.18 10.67 -5.42
CA LEU A 107 -5.80 11.06 -5.14
C LEU A 107 -5.00 11.25 -6.43
N LEU A 108 -5.11 10.31 -7.38
CA LEU A 108 -4.46 10.40 -8.69
C LEU A 108 -4.92 11.66 -9.44
N HIS A 109 -6.22 11.94 -9.47
CA HIS A 109 -6.77 13.10 -10.15
C HIS A 109 -6.30 14.43 -9.53
N ILE A 110 -6.30 14.52 -8.20
CA ILE A 110 -5.87 15.72 -7.46
C ILE A 110 -4.39 16.01 -7.67
N PHE A 111 -3.53 14.99 -7.77
CA PHE A 111 -2.13 15.20 -8.15
C PHE A 111 -1.96 15.60 -9.61
N LYS A 112 -2.73 14.99 -10.53
CA LYS A 112 -2.68 15.33 -11.97
C LYS A 112 -3.12 16.77 -12.22
N THR A 113 -4.19 17.22 -11.57
CA THR A 113 -4.71 18.59 -11.65
C THR A 113 -3.83 19.60 -10.91
N GLY A 114 -2.95 19.15 -10.02
CA GLY A 114 -2.06 20.02 -9.26
C GLY A 114 -2.71 20.62 -8.01
N VAL A 115 -3.92 20.20 -7.65
CA VAL A 115 -4.57 20.58 -6.39
C VAL A 115 -3.75 20.09 -5.19
N ALA A 116 -3.22 18.86 -5.26
CA ALA A 116 -2.18 18.40 -4.34
C ALA A 116 -0.79 18.58 -4.97
N TYR A 117 0.11 19.18 -4.19
CA TYR A 117 1.49 19.38 -4.58
C TYR A 117 2.43 19.44 -3.37
N PHE A 118 3.71 19.23 -3.64
CA PHE A 118 4.77 19.40 -2.66
C PHE A 118 5.28 20.84 -2.75
N HIS A 119 5.21 21.55 -1.64
CA HIS A 119 5.67 22.92 -1.50
C HIS A 119 7.06 22.92 -0.86
N LEU A 120 8.05 23.45 -1.59
CA LEU A 120 9.36 23.71 -1.04
C LEU A 120 9.30 25.06 -0.31
N MET A 121 9.48 25.03 1.01
CA MET A 121 9.43 26.23 1.83
C MET A 121 10.62 27.15 1.53
N SER A 122 10.39 28.45 1.60
CA SER A 122 11.50 29.43 1.60
C SER A 122 12.33 29.29 2.88
N ALA A 123 13.52 29.91 2.90
CA ALA A 123 14.38 29.90 4.09
C ALA A 123 13.67 30.49 5.32
N ASP A 124 12.91 31.57 5.14
CA ASP A 124 12.16 32.23 6.21
C ASP A 124 10.99 31.37 6.69
N GLU A 125 10.23 30.76 5.77
CA GLU A 125 9.15 29.83 6.10
C GLU A 125 9.67 28.62 6.87
N PHE A 126 10.81 28.08 6.44
CA PHE A 126 11.43 26.93 7.08
C PHE A 126 12.00 27.24 8.46
N GLN A 127 12.58 28.44 8.65
CA GLN A 127 13.03 28.92 9.96
C GLN A 127 11.84 29.05 10.91
N LYS A 128 10.76 29.72 10.48
CA LYS A 128 9.53 29.84 11.26
C LYS A 128 8.96 28.48 11.65
N TRP A 129 8.88 27.54 10.69
CA TRP A 129 8.42 26.18 10.97
C TRP A 129 9.26 25.46 12.04
N ARG A 130 10.59 25.67 12.04
CA ARG A 130 11.47 25.12 13.08
C ARG A 130 11.22 25.75 14.45
N ASP A 131 11.08 27.07 14.51
CA ASP A 131 10.86 27.80 15.75
C ASP A 131 9.51 27.42 16.37
N ASP A 132 8.45 27.31 15.56
CA ASP A 132 7.13 26.84 15.99
C ASP A 132 7.18 25.44 16.63
N ARG A 133 8.01 24.54 16.09
CA ARG A 133 8.22 23.20 16.65
C ARG A 133 8.96 23.21 17.98
N ILE A 134 10.01 24.01 18.10
CA ILE A 134 10.75 24.16 19.36
C ILE A 134 9.80 24.69 20.42
N GLN A 135 9.03 25.72 20.09
CA GLN A 135 8.02 26.28 20.98
C GLN A 135 6.98 25.25 21.40
N ALA A 136 6.43 24.47 20.46
CA ALA A 136 5.48 23.41 20.76
C ALA A 136 6.06 22.35 21.72
N SER A 137 7.34 21.99 21.56
CA SER A 137 8.01 21.02 22.45
C SER A 137 8.23 21.56 23.86
N ILE A 138 8.52 22.86 24.02
CA ILE A 138 8.63 23.51 25.33
C ILE A 138 7.28 23.50 26.05
N VAL A 139 6.20 23.84 25.35
CA VAL A 139 4.84 23.82 25.92
C VAL A 139 4.44 22.41 26.35
N GLN A 140 4.75 21.39 25.54
CA GLN A 140 4.46 19.99 25.88
C GLN A 140 5.25 19.50 27.09
N ALA A 141 6.52 19.90 27.24
CA ALA A 141 7.35 19.56 28.40
C ALA A 141 6.79 20.18 29.69
N GLN A 142 6.31 21.42 29.64
CA GLN A 142 5.70 22.09 30.80
C GLN A 142 4.40 21.41 31.25
N GLN A 143 3.57 20.94 30.32
CA GLN A 143 2.32 20.25 30.66
C GLN A 143 2.54 18.88 31.30
N THR A 144 3.65 18.22 30.98
CA THR A 144 3.95 16.87 31.51
C THR A 144 4.60 16.94 32.91
N GLY A 145 5.17 18.08 33.30
CA GLY A 145 5.90 18.25 34.56
C GLY A 145 5.05 18.63 35.80
N SER A 146 3.72 18.74 35.69
CA SER A 146 2.86 19.21 36.78
C SER A 146 1.83 18.19 37.27
N GLN A 147 2.00 16.91 36.94
CA GLN A 147 1.06 15.84 37.32
C GLN A 147 1.58 14.85 38.37
N ASP A 148 2.59 15.24 39.16
CA ASP A 148 3.04 14.42 40.29
C ASP A 148 3.49 15.30 41.45
N SER A 149 2.55 15.68 42.32
CA SER A 149 2.78 16.06 43.72
C SER A 149 1.46 16.34 44.44
N GLN A 150 0.65 15.32 44.63
CA GLN A 150 -0.15 15.22 45.87
C GLN A 150 -0.45 13.75 46.17
N ASP A 151 -0.12 13.36 47.40
CA ASP A 151 -0.30 12.06 48.04
C ASP A 151 0.72 10.95 47.71
N THR A 152 1.86 10.96 48.43
CA THR A 152 2.18 9.90 49.40
C THR A 152 3.30 10.36 50.33
N ILE A 153 2.94 10.50 51.61
CA ILE A 153 3.83 10.69 52.75
C ILE A 153 4.57 9.36 53.01
N ASN A 154 5.88 9.46 53.26
CA ASN A 154 6.74 8.47 53.94
C ASN A 154 7.42 7.37 53.10
N ASN A 155 8.67 7.60 52.67
CA ASN A 155 9.82 6.84 53.21
C ASN A 155 11.18 7.30 52.62
N GLU A 156 12.06 7.65 53.56
CA GLU A 156 13.49 7.35 53.66
C GLU A 156 14.44 7.41 52.44
N PRO A 157 15.55 8.18 52.52
CA PRO A 157 16.54 8.30 51.44
C PRO A 157 17.54 7.13 51.43
N SER A 158 17.47 6.27 50.43
CA SER A 158 18.54 5.31 50.10
C SER A 158 19.26 5.69 48.81
N ILE A 159 20.59 5.73 48.92
CA ILE A 159 21.58 6.16 47.92
C ILE A 159 21.58 5.20 46.71
N PRO A 160 21.59 5.68 45.45
CA PRO A 160 21.61 4.79 44.29
C PRO A 160 23.03 4.34 43.94
N THR A 161 23.31 3.07 44.20
CA THR A 161 24.45 2.32 43.68
C THR A 161 24.26 2.04 42.18
N MET A 162 25.22 2.45 41.35
CA MET A 162 25.26 2.12 39.92
C MET A 162 25.47 0.61 39.72
N ALA A 163 24.47 -0.08 39.16
CA ALA A 163 24.61 -1.44 38.65
C ALA A 163 24.21 -1.48 37.16
N LEU A 164 25.17 -1.86 36.32
CA LEU A 164 24.95 -2.20 34.91
C LEU A 164 23.95 -3.37 34.84
N GLN A 165 22.78 -3.17 34.24
CA GLN A 165 21.84 -4.25 33.97
C GLN A 165 21.78 -4.56 32.47
N GLN A 166 22.36 -5.71 32.15
CA GLN A 166 22.26 -6.41 30.88
C GLN A 166 20.79 -6.81 30.63
N THR A 167 20.20 -6.32 29.54
CA THR A 167 18.84 -6.69 29.13
C THR A 167 18.85 -8.01 28.35
N THR A 168 18.35 -9.07 28.98
CA THR A 168 18.01 -10.35 28.36
C THR A 168 16.61 -10.24 27.70
N PRO A 169 16.34 -10.87 26.53
CA PRO A 169 15.04 -10.78 25.87
C PRO A 169 14.02 -11.69 26.56
N GLN A 170 12.97 -11.10 27.12
CA GLN A 170 11.83 -11.80 27.72
C GLN A 170 10.74 -12.06 26.65
N GLN A 171 10.37 -13.32 26.48
CA GLN A 171 9.27 -13.76 25.60
C GLN A 171 7.92 -13.18 26.04
N PRO A 172 7.01 -12.87 25.09
CA PRO A 172 5.66 -12.44 25.40
C PRO A 172 4.74 -13.63 25.79
N PRO A 173 3.87 -13.49 26.79
CA PRO A 173 2.84 -14.49 27.08
C PRO A 173 1.69 -14.40 26.09
N THR A 174 1.44 -15.51 25.39
CA THR A 174 0.25 -15.78 24.58
C THR A 174 -0.98 -15.79 25.48
N SER A 175 -1.77 -14.72 25.40
CA SER A 175 -3.12 -14.65 25.98
C SER A 175 -4.14 -14.68 24.83
N ALA A 176 -4.97 -15.72 24.84
CA ALA A 176 -6.06 -15.92 23.89
C ALA A 176 -7.22 -14.96 24.19
N PRO A 177 -7.89 -14.36 23.19
CA PRO A 177 -9.06 -13.54 23.41
C PRO A 177 -10.33 -14.40 23.49
N ALA A 178 -11.09 -14.21 24.57
CA ALA A 178 -12.47 -14.68 24.71
C ALA A 178 -13.38 -13.98 23.70
N HIS A 179 -14.31 -14.76 23.13
CA HIS A 179 -15.29 -14.31 22.16
C HIS A 179 -16.34 -13.39 22.80
N SER A 180 -16.32 -12.10 22.45
CA SER A 180 -17.44 -11.19 22.72
C SER A 180 -18.58 -11.48 21.75
N ALA A 181 -19.77 -11.71 22.32
CA ALA A 181 -21.02 -11.89 21.62
C ALA A 181 -21.43 -10.60 20.88
N LEU A 182 -21.74 -10.72 19.58
CA LEU A 182 -22.32 -9.65 18.77
C LEU A 182 -23.81 -9.52 19.10
N HIS A 183 -24.19 -8.42 19.76
CA HIS A 183 -25.56 -7.96 19.83
C HIS A 183 -25.94 -7.29 18.49
N PHE A 184 -26.86 -7.89 17.75
CA PHE A 184 -27.52 -7.27 16.60
C PHE A 184 -28.51 -6.21 17.09
N GLY A 185 -28.04 -4.97 17.20
CA GLY A 185 -28.86 -3.80 17.51
C GLY A 185 -29.51 -3.21 16.26
N SER A 186 -30.84 -3.30 16.23
CA SER A 186 -31.84 -2.38 15.65
C SER A 186 -31.45 -1.58 14.40
N THR A 187 -32.05 -1.97 13.29
CA THR A 187 -32.26 -1.19 12.06
C THR A 187 -32.96 0.15 12.35
N PRO A 188 -32.38 1.31 11.98
CA PRO A 188 -33.11 2.57 11.98
C PRO A 188 -34.08 2.62 10.79
N SER A 189 -35.33 2.93 11.10
CA SER A 189 -36.42 3.19 10.16
C SER A 189 -36.12 4.44 9.31
N LEU A 190 -36.18 4.31 7.98
CA LEU A 190 -36.06 5.41 7.03
C LEU A 190 -37.35 6.26 7.03
N PRO A 191 -37.27 7.60 7.01
CA PRO A 191 -38.43 8.47 6.85
C PRO A 191 -38.97 8.40 5.40
N PRO A 192 -40.28 8.65 5.19
CA PRO A 192 -40.91 8.61 3.89
C PRO A 192 -40.43 9.75 2.97
N SER A 193 -40.19 9.38 1.72
CA SER A 193 -39.82 10.23 0.59
C SER A 193 -40.77 11.41 0.39
N SER A 194 -40.20 12.61 0.34
CA SER A 194 -40.88 13.84 -0.06
C SER A 194 -41.09 13.87 -1.59
N PRO A 195 -42.27 14.29 -2.09
CA PRO A 195 -42.55 14.33 -3.52
C PRO A 195 -41.74 15.41 -4.25
N ALA A 196 -41.19 15.04 -5.41
CA ALA A 196 -40.40 15.87 -6.29
C ALA A 196 -41.22 17.05 -6.88
N PRO A 197 -40.66 18.27 -6.97
CA PRO A 197 -41.27 19.34 -7.73
C PRO A 197 -41.07 19.08 -9.24
N SER A 198 -42.19 19.01 -9.96
CA SER A 198 -42.25 19.02 -11.42
C SER A 198 -41.57 20.28 -11.95
N GLN A 199 -40.39 20.14 -12.58
CA GLN A 199 -39.83 21.19 -13.42
C GLN A 199 -40.13 20.87 -14.89
N LEU A 200 -41.05 21.67 -15.43
CA LEU A 200 -41.27 21.89 -16.85
C LEU A 200 -39.97 22.45 -17.47
N PHE A 201 -39.34 21.68 -18.35
CA PHE A 201 -38.35 22.22 -19.29
C PHE A 201 -38.96 22.21 -20.71
N PRO A 202 -38.92 23.34 -21.43
CA PRO A 202 -39.34 23.40 -22.81
C PRO A 202 -38.33 22.70 -23.72
N ALA A 203 -38.85 21.88 -24.61
CA ALA A 203 -38.13 21.29 -25.73
C ALA A 203 -37.60 22.39 -26.66
N SER A 204 -36.33 22.31 -27.02
CA SER A 204 -35.78 22.98 -28.19
C SER A 204 -34.67 22.12 -28.78
N ALA A 205 -35.00 21.49 -29.90
CA ALA A 205 -34.08 20.84 -30.81
C ALA A 205 -33.20 21.88 -31.52
N PRO A 206 -31.99 21.49 -31.94
CA PRO A 206 -31.70 21.67 -33.35
C PRO A 206 -31.08 20.41 -33.97
N SER A 207 -31.68 20.00 -35.08
CA SER A 207 -31.12 19.10 -36.08
C SER A 207 -29.78 19.64 -36.58
N GLN A 208 -28.73 18.82 -36.57
CA GLN A 208 -27.59 19.00 -37.45
C GLN A 208 -27.19 17.69 -38.10
N SER A 209 -26.89 17.85 -39.38
CA SER A 209 -26.86 16.89 -40.47
C SER A 209 -25.69 15.92 -40.43
N LEU A 210 -25.98 14.68 -40.80
CA LEU A 210 -25.03 13.68 -41.24
C LEU A 210 -24.32 14.16 -42.51
N SER A 211 -22.99 14.14 -42.52
CA SER A 211 -22.20 14.14 -43.76
C SER A 211 -21.36 12.88 -43.78
N ALA A 212 -21.77 11.95 -44.64
CA ALA A 212 -21.02 10.78 -45.03
C ALA A 212 -19.96 11.19 -46.06
N THR A 213 -18.70 10.81 -45.84
CA THR A 213 -17.70 10.81 -46.91
C THR A 213 -16.68 9.70 -46.64
N THR A 214 -16.93 8.54 -47.24
CA THR A 214 -15.90 7.61 -47.73
C THR A 214 -15.17 8.30 -48.89
N PRO A 215 -13.86 8.07 -49.13
CA PRO A 215 -13.50 6.91 -49.96
C PRO A 215 -12.08 6.30 -49.77
N ALA A 216 -11.94 5.14 -50.43
CA ALA A 216 -10.80 4.63 -51.19
C ALA A 216 -9.62 3.92 -50.50
N SER A 217 -9.65 2.60 -50.71
CA SER A 217 -8.57 1.64 -50.93
C SER A 217 -7.22 2.20 -51.39
N THR A 218 -6.15 1.69 -50.76
CA THR A 218 -4.84 1.54 -51.40
C THR A 218 -4.31 0.13 -51.16
N THR A 219 -4.05 -0.52 -52.28
CA THR A 219 -3.57 -1.89 -52.48
C THR A 219 -2.03 -1.94 -52.47
N LEU A 220 -1.47 -3.13 -52.20
CA LEU A 220 -0.13 -3.69 -52.54
C LEU A 220 0.90 -3.79 -51.38
N PRO A 221 1.87 -4.73 -51.44
CA PRO A 221 1.80 -6.09 -51.98
C PRO A 221 2.31 -7.18 -51.00
N HIS A 222 1.99 -8.39 -51.43
CA HIS A 222 2.33 -9.72 -50.97
C HIS A 222 3.86 -9.99 -50.98
N THR A 223 4.42 -10.50 -49.88
CA THR A 223 5.70 -11.25 -49.89
C THR A 223 5.49 -12.57 -49.17
N HIS A 224 5.53 -13.63 -49.98
CA HIS A 224 5.45 -15.03 -49.63
C HIS A 224 6.82 -15.48 -49.10
N ALA A 225 6.87 -16.01 -47.86
CA ALA A 225 8.00 -16.80 -47.39
C ALA A 225 7.47 -18.16 -46.95
N GLN A 226 7.72 -19.15 -47.80
CA GLN A 226 7.35 -20.53 -47.67
C GLN A 226 8.47 -21.24 -46.92
N THR A 227 8.23 -21.70 -45.69
CA THR A 227 9.12 -22.64 -45.00
C THR A 227 8.42 -23.97 -44.87
N HIS A 228 8.85 -24.87 -45.76
CA HIS A 228 8.71 -26.31 -45.71
C HIS A 228 9.29 -26.83 -44.39
N ILE A 229 8.53 -27.59 -43.60
CA ILE A 229 9.10 -28.46 -42.57
C ILE A 229 8.38 -29.80 -42.68
N ASP A 230 9.16 -30.78 -43.13
CA ASP A 230 8.85 -32.19 -43.24
C ASP A 230 8.37 -32.80 -41.93
N GLY A 231 7.45 -33.75 -42.06
CA GLY A 231 6.99 -34.58 -40.96
C GLY A 231 8.05 -35.57 -40.48
N ASN A 232 7.97 -35.93 -39.21
CA ASN A 232 8.30 -37.29 -38.79
C ASN A 232 7.47 -37.68 -37.56
N THR A 233 6.71 -38.75 -37.73
CA THR A 233 5.86 -39.39 -36.74
C THR A 233 6.72 -40.39 -35.97
N GLN A 234 6.94 -40.18 -34.67
CA GLN A 234 7.22 -41.28 -33.75
C GLN A 234 6.30 -41.17 -32.53
N GLN A 235 5.41 -42.15 -32.42
CA GLN A 235 4.67 -42.48 -31.20
C GLN A 235 5.67 -43.05 -30.20
N GLU A 236 5.86 -42.36 -29.08
CA GLU A 236 6.49 -42.93 -27.90
C GLU A 236 5.43 -43.22 -26.82
N HIS A 237 5.52 -44.41 -26.26
CA HIS A 237 4.60 -45.06 -25.33
C HIS A 237 4.80 -44.52 -23.90
N ILE A 238 3.79 -43.84 -23.34
CA ILE A 238 3.84 -43.26 -21.99
C ILE A 238 3.20 -44.23 -20.95
N PRO A 239 3.87 -44.56 -19.83
CA PRO A 239 3.32 -45.33 -18.72
C PRO A 239 2.46 -44.48 -17.76
N PRO A 240 1.60 -45.09 -16.91
CA PRO A 240 0.52 -44.39 -16.23
C PRO A 240 0.97 -43.55 -15.00
N LEU A 241 0.53 -42.29 -15.03
CA LEU A 241 -0.02 -41.46 -13.94
C LEU A 241 0.67 -41.49 -12.55
N GLY A 242 1.67 -40.63 -12.39
CA GLY A 242 1.98 -39.97 -11.13
C GLY A 242 1.49 -38.52 -11.17
N VAL A 243 0.41 -38.21 -10.45
CA VAL A 243 -0.21 -36.88 -10.42
C VAL A 243 0.75 -35.88 -9.76
N THR A 244 1.38 -35.04 -10.57
CA THR A 244 2.17 -33.89 -10.10
C THR A 244 1.37 -32.63 -10.39
N PHE A 245 0.93 -31.93 -9.35
CA PHE A 245 0.18 -30.67 -9.48
C PHE A 245 1.09 -29.58 -10.05
N ILE A 246 0.91 -29.26 -11.34
CA ILE A 246 1.52 -28.10 -11.99
C ILE A 246 0.49 -26.97 -11.95
N ASN A 247 0.83 -25.89 -11.23
CA ASN A 247 0.05 -24.67 -11.20
C ASN A 247 0.32 -23.90 -12.50
N ALA A 248 -0.47 -24.18 -13.55
CA ALA A 248 -0.38 -23.50 -14.83
C ALA A 248 -1.37 -22.33 -14.87
N VAL A 249 -0.86 -21.11 -15.04
CA VAL A 249 -1.65 -19.93 -15.37
C VAL A 249 -1.74 -19.85 -16.88
N ILE A 250 -2.95 -19.96 -17.43
CA ILE A 250 -3.22 -19.88 -18.87
C ILE A 250 -3.47 -18.40 -19.22
N ALA A 251 -2.68 -17.84 -20.13
CA ALA A 251 -2.93 -16.52 -20.72
C ALA A 251 -4.04 -16.60 -21.79
N GLN A 252 -4.71 -15.48 -22.03
CA GLN A 252 -5.95 -15.37 -22.83
C GLN A 252 -5.76 -15.67 -24.34
N ASP A 253 -4.52 -15.86 -24.79
CA ASP A 253 -4.11 -16.16 -26.16
C ASP A 253 -3.84 -17.66 -26.42
N GLY A 254 -4.03 -18.52 -25.41
CA GLY A 254 -3.87 -19.97 -25.57
C GLY A 254 -2.41 -20.44 -25.70
N LEU A 255 -1.43 -19.55 -25.59
CA LEU A 255 -0.02 -19.92 -25.50
C LEU A 255 0.35 -20.22 -24.04
N SER A 256 0.60 -21.50 -23.74
CA SER A 256 1.14 -21.89 -22.44
C SER A 256 2.60 -21.47 -22.31
N ILE A 257 2.87 -20.36 -21.63
CA ILE A 257 4.23 -20.00 -21.24
C ILE A 257 4.59 -20.84 -20.01
N VAL A 258 5.33 -21.92 -20.24
CA VAL A 258 5.94 -22.72 -19.17
C VAL A 258 7.07 -21.90 -18.56
N GLY A 259 6.76 -21.18 -17.49
CA GLY A 259 7.77 -20.49 -16.69
C GLY A 259 8.66 -21.52 -15.99
N THR A 260 9.85 -21.78 -16.54
CA THR A 260 10.88 -22.55 -15.83
C THR A 260 11.23 -21.81 -14.55
N LYS A 261 10.80 -22.36 -13.41
CA LYS A 261 11.12 -21.88 -12.07
C LYS A 261 12.64 -21.87 -11.90
N ARG A 262 13.27 -20.68 -11.99
CA ARG A 262 14.68 -20.53 -11.63
C ARG A 262 14.83 -20.96 -10.17
N GLN A 263 15.55 -22.05 -9.94
CA GLN A 263 16.00 -22.44 -8.60
C GLN A 263 16.77 -21.27 -8.00
N CYS A 264 16.21 -20.67 -6.96
CA CYS A 264 16.91 -19.68 -6.16
C CYS A 264 18.05 -20.43 -5.45
N LYS A 265 19.30 -20.12 -5.83
CA LYS A 265 20.51 -20.64 -5.17
C LYS A 265 20.42 -20.31 -3.69
N HIS A 266 20.34 -21.34 -2.85
CA HIS A 266 20.47 -21.23 -1.40
C HIS A 266 21.85 -20.63 -1.08
N ARG A 267 21.92 -19.31 -0.86
CA ARG A 267 23.12 -18.64 -0.36
C ARG A 267 23.30 -19.05 1.11
N SER A 268 24.26 -19.93 1.33
CA SER A 268 24.82 -20.21 2.65
C SER A 268 25.68 -19.03 3.07
N ASP A 269 25.06 -17.98 3.62
CA ASP A 269 25.76 -16.90 4.30
C ASP A 269 26.09 -17.36 5.72
N ASN A 270 27.25 -18.01 5.87
CA ASN A 270 27.86 -18.25 7.17
C ASN A 270 29.37 -17.97 7.05
N ALA A 271 29.72 -16.69 6.96
CA ALA A 271 31.09 -16.22 7.06
C ALA A 271 31.26 -15.42 8.37
N PRO A 272 32.22 -15.76 9.23
CA PRO A 272 32.48 -15.04 10.48
C PRO A 272 33.08 -13.66 10.20
N LYS A 273 32.51 -12.64 10.85
CA LYS A 273 32.96 -11.24 10.77
C LYS A 273 34.38 -11.09 11.37
N PRO A 274 35.33 -10.42 10.70
CA PRO A 274 36.60 -10.06 11.31
C PRO A 274 36.39 -8.97 12.38
N LYS A 275 36.96 -9.20 13.56
CA LYS A 275 37.05 -8.25 14.67
C LYS A 275 37.94 -7.08 14.23
N ASN A 276 37.37 -5.87 14.17
CA ASN A 276 38.13 -4.67 13.88
C ASN A 276 38.78 -4.18 15.19
N SER A 277 40.11 -4.22 15.21
CA SER A 277 40.95 -3.83 16.33
C SER A 277 40.93 -2.32 16.51
N GLN A 278 40.49 -1.89 17.68
CA GLN A 278 40.48 -0.51 18.14
C GLN A 278 41.93 -0.08 18.42
N SER A 279 42.52 0.70 17.52
CA SER A 279 43.79 1.40 17.76
C SER A 279 43.50 2.70 18.50
N ALA A 280 43.94 2.74 19.75
CA ALA A 280 44.09 3.95 20.53
C ALA A 280 45.40 4.64 20.13
N HIS A 281 45.37 5.87 19.63
CA HIS A 281 46.41 6.87 19.89
C HIS A 281 46.04 8.24 19.31
N GLY A 282 46.34 9.30 20.06
CA GLY A 282 46.53 10.64 19.50
C GLY A 282 45.67 11.73 20.13
N GLU A 283 46.05 12.14 21.34
CA GLU A 283 45.80 13.50 21.82
C GLU A 283 46.29 14.51 20.77
N ASN A 284 45.47 15.51 20.44
CA ASN A 284 46.01 16.76 19.92
C ASN A 284 45.23 17.97 20.43
N ILE A 285 46.01 18.91 20.94
CA ILE A 285 45.70 20.07 21.77
C ILE A 285 45.64 21.31 20.86
N LEU A 286 44.53 22.09 20.91
CA LEU A 286 44.37 23.57 20.72
C LEU A 286 45.09 24.28 19.51
N PRO A 287 44.88 25.60 19.22
CA PRO A 287 43.91 26.57 19.73
C PRO A 287 43.17 27.44 18.67
N SER A 288 42.24 28.22 19.21
CA SER A 288 41.43 29.33 18.69
C SER A 288 42.11 30.31 17.72
N ALA A 289 41.33 30.83 16.77
CA ALA A 289 41.54 32.14 16.17
C ALA A 289 40.22 32.89 15.96
N ILE A 290 40.10 33.98 16.71
CA ILE A 290 39.15 35.09 16.59
C ILE A 290 39.62 36.00 15.45
N THR A 291 38.73 36.43 14.56
CA THR A 291 38.98 37.61 13.73
C THR A 291 37.70 38.43 13.62
N SER A 292 37.68 39.49 14.43
CA SER A 292 36.85 40.67 14.25
C SER A 292 37.51 41.55 13.20
N THR A 293 36.76 42.04 12.21
CA THR A 293 37.21 43.15 11.35
C THR A 293 35.99 43.96 10.92
N GLN A 294 35.97 45.21 11.39
CA GLN A 294 35.13 46.30 10.92
C GLN A 294 36.07 47.44 10.49
N PRO A 295 35.69 48.21 9.48
CA PRO A 295 35.41 49.63 9.74
C PRO A 295 33.96 50.00 9.46
#